data_AF-A0A9D9SE93-F1
#
_entry.id   AF-A0A9D9SE93-F1
#
_cell.length_a   1.000
_cell.length_b   1.000
_cell.length_c   1.000
_cell.angle_alpha   90.00
_cell.angle_beta   90.00
_cell.angle_gamma   90.00
#
_symmetry.space_group_name_H-M   'P 1'
#
loop_
_entity.id
_entity.type
_entity.pdbx_description
1 polymer ?
#
loop_
_entity_poly.entity_id
_entity_poly.type
_entity_poly.pdbx_seq_one_letter_code
_entity_poly.pdbx_strand_id
1 'polypeptide(L)'
;MKFNSIRAFVSSLLIATFCVGTFAQTLPSAISGKRAKRVVVRGGMVVDGTGKPAAGPFDIVIENDIITQIAGYNPRDPNPRRPEKGNVEIDATGKYVLPGLINLRVSLLMADFRDQIRTLTFKFANVFAT
;
A
#
# COMPACT_ATOMS: atom_id res chain seq x y z
N MET A 1 2.86 -60.01 -3.09
CA MET A 1 3.81 -59.00 -2.56
C MET A 1 3.04 -57.70 -2.24
N LYS A 2 2.86 -57.43 -0.93
CA LYS A 2 2.65 -56.15 -0.21
C LYS A 2 1.74 -55.05 -0.80
N PHE A 3 0.40 -55.24 -0.76
CA PHE A 3 -0.61 -54.16 -0.89
C PHE A 3 -0.48 -53.05 0.17
N ASN A 4 0.15 -53.36 1.32
CA ASN A 4 0.33 -52.42 2.43
C ASN A 4 1.38 -51.33 2.11
N SER A 5 2.26 -51.56 1.13
CA SER A 5 3.30 -50.60 0.72
C SER A 5 2.76 -49.44 -0.12
N ILE A 6 1.64 -49.64 -0.84
CA ILE A 6 1.00 -48.59 -1.65
C ILE A 6 0.24 -47.59 -0.75
N ARG A 7 -0.46 -48.08 0.29
CA ARG A 7 -1.14 -47.22 1.27
C ARG A 7 -0.16 -46.38 2.08
N ALA A 8 1.02 -46.93 2.40
CA ALA A 8 2.11 -46.20 3.05
C ALA A 8 2.71 -45.10 2.15
N PHE A 9 2.82 -45.36 0.85
CA PHE A 9 3.32 -44.38 -0.12
C PHE A 9 2.34 -43.22 -0.36
N VAL A 10 1.04 -43.52 -0.48
CA VAL A 10 0.00 -42.49 -0.64
C VAL A 10 -0.10 -41.62 0.61
N SER A 11 0.02 -42.21 1.81
CA SER A 11 0.06 -41.46 3.07
C SER A 11 1.30 -40.56 3.17
N SER A 12 2.47 -41.07 2.78
CA SER A 12 3.72 -40.28 2.76
C SER A 12 3.66 -39.10 1.78
N LEU A 13 2.99 -39.26 0.63
CA LEU A 13 2.83 -38.21 -0.37
C LEU A 13 1.83 -37.13 0.08
N LEU A 14 0.80 -37.52 0.84
CA LEU A 14 -0.18 -36.61 1.42
C LEU A 14 0.40 -35.76 2.57
N ILE A 15 1.29 -36.35 3.38
CA ILE A 15 2.00 -35.64 4.45
C ILE A 15 3.05 -34.67 3.88
N ALA A 16 3.76 -35.05 2.81
CA ALA A 16 4.74 -34.17 2.16
C ALA A 16 4.09 -32.93 1.52
N THR A 17 2.88 -33.07 0.97
CA THR A 17 2.12 -31.96 0.35
C THR A 17 1.64 -30.96 1.39
N PHE A 18 1.41 -31.38 2.65
CA PHE A 18 1.00 -30.50 3.74
C PHE A 18 2.15 -29.60 4.24
N CYS A 19 3.40 -30.00 4.03
CA CYS A 19 4.58 -29.28 4.54
C CYS A 19 4.98 -28.06 3.68
N VAL A 20 4.51 -27.97 2.43
CA VAL A 20 4.87 -26.88 1.50
C VAL A 20 3.93 -25.66 1.63
N GLY A 21 2.77 -25.81 2.28
CA GLY A 21 1.77 -24.76 2.41
C GLY A 21 2.06 -23.67 3.45
N THR A 22 3.13 -23.78 4.24
CA THR A 22 3.39 -22.89 5.39
C THR A 22 4.35 -21.72 5.13
N PHE A 23 4.79 -21.50 3.89
CA PHE A 23 5.29 -20.17 3.50
C PHE A 23 4.12 -19.21 3.22
N ALA A 24 3.22 -19.09 4.20
CA ALA A 24 2.27 -18.00 4.24
C ALA A 24 3.07 -16.72 4.47
N GLN A 25 3.07 -15.84 3.46
CA GLN A 25 3.64 -14.51 3.55
C GLN A 25 3.00 -13.80 4.76
N THR A 26 3.77 -13.60 5.82
CA THR A 26 3.39 -12.71 6.92
C THR A 26 3.42 -11.30 6.35
N LEU A 27 2.28 -10.85 5.83
CA LEU A 27 2.08 -9.45 5.50
C LEU A 27 2.29 -8.64 6.79
N PRO A 28 3.18 -7.63 6.81
CA PRO A 28 3.27 -6.73 7.95
C PRO A 28 1.87 -6.23 8.24
N SER A 29 1.44 -6.35 9.49
CA SER A 29 0.14 -5.84 9.92
C SER A 29 0.07 -4.37 9.50
N ALA A 30 -0.75 -4.07 8.51
CA ALA A 30 -1.04 -2.71 8.14
C ALA A 30 -1.60 -2.06 9.40
N ILE A 31 -0.87 -1.08 9.96
CA ILE A 31 -1.34 -0.24 11.05
C ILE A 31 -2.46 0.61 10.46
N SER A 32 -3.65 0.02 10.36
CA SER A 32 -4.84 0.68 9.89
C SER A 32 -5.33 1.60 11.00
N GLY A 33 -5.25 2.91 10.78
CA GLY A 33 -5.90 3.91 11.62
C GLY A 33 -5.00 4.85 12.45
N LYS A 34 -3.67 4.69 12.47
CA LYS A 34 -2.76 5.71 13.05
C LYS A 34 -2.00 6.44 11.94
N ARG A 35 -2.25 7.75 11.80
CA ARG A 35 -1.43 8.62 10.94
C ARG A 35 -0.02 8.69 11.50
N ALA A 36 0.96 8.24 10.72
CA ALA A 36 2.36 8.42 11.05
C ALA A 36 2.74 9.89 10.84
N LYS A 37 3.44 10.48 11.81
CA LYS A 37 3.86 11.88 11.74
C LYS A 37 4.85 12.13 10.58
N ARG A 38 5.75 11.17 10.35
CA ARG A 38 6.75 11.17 9.27
C ARG A 38 6.89 9.77 8.66
N VAL A 39 6.66 9.66 7.36
CA VAL A 39 6.83 8.44 6.55
C VAL A 39 7.95 8.70 5.54
N VAL A 40 8.85 7.73 5.38
CA VAL A 40 9.91 7.80 4.37
C VAL A 40 9.79 6.60 3.44
N VAL A 41 9.52 6.85 2.17
CA VAL A 41 9.50 5.84 1.11
C VAL A 41 10.90 5.76 0.51
N ARG A 42 11.53 4.60 0.56
CA ARG A 42 12.94 4.40 0.18
C ARG A 42 13.09 3.81 -1.22
N GLY A 43 13.97 4.40 -2.04
CA GLY A 43 14.48 3.77 -3.26
C GLY A 43 13.48 3.56 -4.40
N GLY A 44 12.39 4.34 -4.44
CA GLY A 44 11.34 4.21 -5.45
C GLY A 44 11.71 4.85 -6.79
N MET A 45 11.17 4.29 -7.88
CA MET A 45 11.17 4.91 -9.21
C MET A 45 9.97 5.85 -9.32
N VAL A 46 10.19 7.14 -9.52
CA VAL A 46 9.13 8.15 -9.56
C VAL A 46 8.74 8.45 -11.00
N VAL A 47 7.44 8.40 -11.28
CA VAL A 47 6.85 8.89 -12.54
C VAL A 47 6.26 10.26 -12.27
N ASP A 48 6.69 11.28 -13.03
CA ASP A 48 6.33 12.68 -12.80
C ASP A 48 5.08 13.15 -13.58
N GLY A 49 4.56 12.33 -14.49
CA GLY A 49 3.40 12.68 -15.31
C GLY A 49 3.74 13.57 -16.52
N THR A 50 5.00 13.95 -16.72
CA THR A 50 5.47 14.74 -17.88
C THR A 50 5.57 13.90 -19.16
N GLY A 51 5.26 12.60 -19.09
CA GLY A 51 5.45 11.64 -20.17
C GLY A 51 6.89 11.15 -20.33
N LYS A 52 7.79 11.52 -19.42
CA LYS A 52 9.15 10.96 -19.34
C LYS A 52 9.12 9.56 -18.71
N PRO A 53 10.08 8.69 -19.05
CA PRO A 53 10.23 7.41 -18.36
C PRO A 53 10.48 7.65 -16.86
N ALA A 54 10.11 6.68 -16.03
CA ALA A 54 10.31 6.77 -14.59
C ALA A 54 11.78 7.07 -14.25
N ALA A 55 11.99 8.02 -13.36
CA ALA A 55 13.31 8.44 -12.90
C ALA A 55 13.53 7.95 -11.46
N GLY A 56 14.76 7.58 -11.11
CA GLY A 56 15.06 7.12 -9.75
C GLY A 56 16.41 6.40 -9.66
N PRO A 57 16.83 5.99 -8.47
CA PRO A 57 16.03 5.84 -7.24
C PRO A 57 15.88 7.15 -6.44
N PHE A 58 14.67 7.38 -5.91
CA PHE A 58 14.35 8.50 -5.02
C PHE A 58 13.88 8.01 -3.65
N ASP A 59 14.26 8.77 -2.62
CA ASP A 59 13.67 8.71 -1.29
C ASP A 59 12.65 9.84 -1.14
N ILE A 60 11.41 9.50 -0.80
CA ILE A 60 10.30 10.45 -0.65
C ILE A 60 9.96 10.57 0.83
N VAL A 61 9.99 11.80 1.34
CA VAL A 61 9.64 12.12 2.72
C VAL A 61 8.24 12.73 2.74
N ILE A 62 7.39 12.14 3.57
CA ILE A 62 6.02 12.57 3.80
C ILE A 62 5.90 12.94 5.27
N GLU A 63 5.48 14.16 5.57
CA GLU A 63 5.25 14.65 6.93
C GLU A 63 3.86 15.27 7.02
N ASN A 64 3.09 14.87 8.03
CA ASN A 64 1.72 15.37 8.24
C ASN A 64 0.86 15.36 6.96
N ASP A 65 0.93 14.26 6.20
CA ASP A 65 0.21 14.06 4.92
C ASP A 65 0.68 14.96 3.75
N ILE A 66 1.82 15.64 3.89
CA ILE A 66 2.43 16.48 2.85
C ILE A 66 3.76 15.87 2.41
N ILE A 67 4.03 15.81 1.11
CA ILE A 67 5.34 15.45 0.58
C ILE A 67 6.29 16.63 0.81
N THR A 68 7.20 16.52 1.79
CA THR A 68 8.12 17.60 2.16
C THR A 68 9.41 17.57 1.34
N GLN A 69 9.82 16.39 0.88
CA GLN A 69 11.07 16.23 0.15
C GLN A 69 11.05 15.03 -0.79
N ILE A 70 11.67 15.19 -1.97
CA ILE A 70 12.00 14.11 -2.89
C ILE A 70 13.51 14.18 -3.12
N ALA A 71 14.27 13.21 -2.61
CA ALA A 71 15.73 13.21 -2.66
C ALA A 71 16.24 12.05 -3.53
N GLY A 72 16.92 12.39 -4.62
CA GLY A 72 17.60 11.39 -5.44
C GLY A 72 18.90 10.96 -4.77
N TYR A 73 19.24 9.68 -4.86
CA TYR A 73 20.55 9.21 -4.41
C TYR A 73 21.19 8.31 -5.46
N ASN A 74 22.52 8.28 -5.49
CA ASN A 74 23.26 7.36 -6.35
C ASN A 74 23.46 6.04 -5.60
N PRO A 75 22.91 4.91 -6.08
CA PRO A 75 23.07 3.61 -5.41
C PRO A 75 24.51 3.06 -5.47
N ARG A 76 25.39 3.64 -6.30
CA ARG A 76 26.81 3.26 -6.39
C ARG A 76 27.70 4.02 -5.40
N ASP A 77 27.17 5.03 -4.73
CA ASP A 77 27.90 5.78 -3.71
C ASP A 77 27.97 4.94 -2.42
N PRO A 78 29.15 4.73 -1.80
CA PRO A 78 29.25 4.03 -0.52
C PRO A 78 28.57 4.76 0.64
N ASN A 79 28.37 6.08 0.56
CA ASN A 79 27.66 6.84 1.60
C ASN A 79 26.67 7.84 0.98
N PRO A 80 25.55 7.35 0.41
CA PRO A 80 24.58 8.22 -0.23
C PRO A 80 23.95 9.15 0.80
N ARG A 81 23.89 10.45 0.49
CA ARG A 81 23.19 11.43 1.31
C ARG A 81 21.68 11.20 1.24
N ARG A 82 21.17 10.33 2.12
CA ARG A 82 19.74 9.99 2.22
C ARG A 82 19.04 10.84 3.29
N PRO A 83 17.73 11.11 3.14
CA PRO A 83 16.94 11.77 4.17
C PRO A 83 16.93 10.96 5.47
N GLU A 84 16.76 11.68 6.60
CA GLU A 84 16.64 11.08 7.93
C GLU A 84 15.53 10.03 8.00
N LYS A 85 15.66 9.10 8.95
CA LYS A 85 14.68 8.02 9.14
C LYS A 85 13.33 8.59 9.57
N GLY A 86 12.25 8.01 9.04
CA GLY A 86 10.88 8.30 9.44
C GLY A 86 10.43 7.47 10.62
N ASN A 87 9.25 7.78 11.17
CA ASN A 87 8.56 6.88 12.10
C ASN A 87 8.14 5.58 11.40
N VAL A 88 7.83 5.69 10.12
CA VAL A 88 7.50 4.57 9.25
C VAL A 88 8.40 4.64 8.03
N GLU A 89 9.07 3.53 7.72
CA GLU A 89 9.84 3.38 6.49
C GLU A 89 9.14 2.38 5.56
N ILE A 90 8.96 2.77 4.31
CA ILE A 90 8.36 1.93 3.28
C ILE A 90 9.44 1.63 2.25
N ASP A 91 9.75 0.35 2.04
CA ASP A 91 10.70 -0.08 1.02
C ASP A 91 10.04 -0.12 -0.37
N ALA A 92 10.37 0.87 -1.20
CA ALA A 92 9.92 0.97 -2.58
C ALA A 92 11.01 0.58 -3.59
N THR A 93 12.07 -0.10 -3.17
CA THR A 93 13.11 -0.59 -4.08
C THR A 93 12.50 -1.47 -5.17
N GLY A 94 12.77 -1.13 -6.44
CA GLY A 94 12.22 -1.80 -7.62
C GLY A 94 10.73 -1.54 -7.87
N LYS A 95 10.08 -0.68 -7.08
CA LYS A 95 8.66 -0.31 -7.22
C LYS A 95 8.53 1.07 -7.85
N TYR A 96 7.36 1.31 -8.43
CA TYR A 96 7.01 2.60 -9.02
C TYR A 96 6.13 3.41 -8.08
N VAL A 97 6.51 4.66 -7.91
CA VAL A 97 5.69 5.69 -7.27
C VAL A 97 5.03 6.49 -8.37
N LEU A 98 3.71 6.40 -8.41
CA LEU A 98 2.87 7.11 -9.37
C LEU A 98 2.24 8.34 -8.71
N PRO A 99 1.94 9.39 -9.48
CA PRO A 99 1.11 10.47 -9.00
C PRO A 99 -0.29 9.91 -8.66
N GLY A 100 -0.96 10.54 -7.71
CA GLY A 100 -2.35 10.19 -7.38
C GLY A 100 -3.22 10.23 -8.64
N LEU A 101 -3.98 9.16 -8.88
CA LEU A 101 -4.90 9.12 -10.01
C LEU A 101 -6.08 10.05 -9.73
N ILE A 102 -6.35 10.97 -10.67
CA ILE A 102 -7.48 11.89 -10.59
C ILE A 102 -8.58 11.36 -11.52
N ASN A 103 -9.77 11.14 -10.97
CA ASN A 103 -10.95 10.84 -11.79
C ASN A 103 -11.67 12.14 -12.15
N LEU A 104 -11.69 12.48 -13.44
CA LEU A 104 -12.36 13.69 -13.96
C LEU A 104 -13.80 13.43 -14.41
N ARG A 105 -14.25 12.17 -14.43
CA ARG A 105 -15.61 11.81 -14.81
C ARG A 105 -16.35 11.34 -13.58
N VAL A 106 -17.18 12.23 -13.04
CA VAL A 106 -18.20 11.89 -12.06
C VAL A 106 -19.56 12.00 -12.76
N SER A 107 -20.29 10.90 -12.85
CA SER A 107 -21.66 10.89 -13.36
C SER A 107 -22.61 11.04 -12.18
N LEU A 108 -23.19 12.22 -12.00
CA LEU A 108 -24.22 12.47 -11.00
C LEU A 108 -25.57 12.05 -11.56
N LEU A 109 -26.01 10.82 -11.28
CA LEU A 109 -27.40 10.43 -11.48
C LEU A 109 -28.25 10.96 -10.33
N MET A 110 -29.46 11.41 -10.66
CA MET A 110 -30.43 12.08 -9.78
C MET A 110 -30.83 11.30 -8.50
N ALA A 111 -30.42 10.02 -8.39
CA ALA A 111 -30.56 9.21 -7.18
C ALA A 111 -29.70 9.71 -6.01
N ASP A 112 -28.55 10.34 -6.28
CA ASP A 112 -27.64 10.86 -5.24
C ASP A 112 -28.22 12.08 -4.51
N PHE A 113 -28.96 12.93 -5.24
CA PHE A 113 -29.51 14.17 -4.69
C PHE A 113 -30.64 13.94 -3.68
N ARG A 114 -31.46 12.89 -3.88
CA ARG A 114 -32.58 12.57 -2.98
C ARG A 114 -32.10 11.95 -1.67
N ASP A 115 -31.02 11.17 -1.71
CA ASP A 115 -30.38 10.63 -0.51
C ASP A 115 -29.59 11.72 0.23
N GLN A 116 -28.91 12.62 -0.47
CA GLN A 116 -28.22 13.74 0.17
C GLN A 116 -29.19 14.71 0.86
N ILE A 117 -30.33 15.04 0.24
CA ILE A 117 -31.39 15.84 0.89
C ILE A 117 -32.00 15.09 2.08
N ARG A 118 -32.24 13.78 1.99
CA ARG A 118 -32.76 13.00 3.12
C ARG A 118 -31.76 12.95 4.26
N THR A 119 -30.51 12.61 4.00
CA THR A 119 -29.45 12.56 5.03
C THR A 119 -29.19 13.93 5.64
N LEU A 120 -29.20 15.01 4.86
CA LEU A 120 -29.11 16.38 5.38
C LEU A 120 -30.34 16.72 6.24
N THR A 121 -31.56 16.46 5.74
CA THR A 121 -32.81 16.71 6.49
C THR A 121 -32.85 15.95 7.81
N PHE A 122 -32.43 14.67 7.83
CA PHE A 122 -32.34 13.87 9.07
C PHE A 122 -31.24 14.36 10.02
N LYS A 123 -30.08 14.80 9.50
CA LYS A 123 -28.99 15.32 10.33
C LYS A 123 -29.33 16.68 10.94
N PHE A 124 -30.05 17.55 10.23
CA PHE A 124 -30.55 18.81 10.78
C PHE A 124 -31.63 18.59 11.84
N ALA A 125 -32.58 17.67 11.60
CA ALA A 125 -33.62 17.36 12.59
C ALA A 125 -33.02 16.88 13.94
N ASN A 126 -31.94 16.10 13.90
CA ASN A 126 -31.29 15.60 15.11
C ASN A 126 -30.40 16.65 15.82
N VAL A 127 -29.96 17.70 15.11
CA VAL A 127 -29.14 18.79 15.68
C VAL A 127 -30.00 19.81 16.43
N PHE A 128 -31.28 19.98 16.08
CA PHE A 128 -32.19 20.90 16.76
C PHE A 128 -32.98 20.27 17.93
N ALA A 129 -32.77 18.98 18.21
CA ALA A 129 -33.51 18.21 19.22
C ALA A 129 -32.73 17.95 20.54
N THR A 130 -31.63 18.67 20.80
CA THR A 130 -30.86 18.65 22.06
C THR A 130 -30.59 20.07 22.52
#